data_AF-A0A956ZT86-F1
#
_entry.id   AF-A0A956ZT86-F1
#
_cell.length_a   1.000
_cell.length_b   1.000
_cell.length_c   1.000
_cell.angle_alpha   90.00
_cell.angle_beta   90.00
_cell.angle_gamma   90.00
#
_symmetry.space_group_name_H-M   'P 1'
#
loop_
_entity.id
_entity.type
_entity.pdbx_description
1 polymer ?
#
loop_
_entity_poly.entity_id
_entity_poly.type
_entity_poly.pdbx_seq_one_letter_code
_entity_poly.pdbx_strand_id
1 'polypeptide(L)'
;MEESTTLLLTLPRLEGSRTVRRTTVHYNLDVVISVGYRVSSTIATRFRQWATQRLVEYVVKGFSMDDERLKNPKAFGVDYFDELTKRIREIRASEKRFYQKVRDIFATSIDYDRSDETARRFFQTVQNKLLFSVTGFTAAELINSRADRDKVNMGLQSWEGPHVRRGDITIGKNYLTVDELDQLDRLVEQYLVFAEARAARRLPTTMQEWSTRLDTLLELNEREILQNLGSVSMKVAEATALREYEAFDMTRRECEAIAADNEDIAALAEYVGSLADSNTDPD
;
A
#
# COMPACT_ATOMS: atom_id res chain seq x y z
N MET A 1 -0.61 -16.32 39.87
CA MET A 1 -0.26 -15.04 39.21
C MET A 1 1.22 -14.96 38.81
N GLU A 2 2.14 -15.74 39.41
CA GLU A 2 3.57 -15.74 39.08
C GLU A 2 3.96 -16.52 37.80
N GLU A 3 3.14 -17.49 37.35
CA GLU A 3 3.45 -18.30 36.17
C GLU A 3 3.33 -17.55 34.83
N SER A 4 2.59 -16.45 34.76
CA SER A 4 2.46 -15.62 33.54
C SER A 4 3.61 -14.62 33.34
N THR A 5 4.42 -14.39 34.37
CA THR A 5 5.41 -13.30 34.44
C THR A 5 6.82 -13.79 34.09
N THR A 6 7.07 -15.10 34.23
CA THR A 6 8.42 -15.64 34.29
C THR A 6 8.55 -17.03 33.67
N LEU A 7 9.46 -17.17 32.70
CA LEU A 7 9.84 -18.44 32.08
C LEU A 7 11.19 -18.91 32.65
N LEU A 8 11.23 -20.13 33.18
CA LEU A 8 12.47 -20.75 33.64
C LEU A 8 13.11 -21.54 32.49
N LEU A 9 14.20 -21.03 31.93
CA LEU A 9 14.96 -21.73 30.90
C LEU A 9 16.23 -22.32 31.51
N THR A 10 16.40 -23.63 31.34
CA THR A 10 17.62 -24.34 31.77
C THR A 10 18.58 -24.40 30.59
N LEU A 11 19.62 -23.57 30.63
CA LEU A 11 20.61 -23.51 29.54
C LEU A 11 21.92 -24.17 29.99
N PRO A 12 22.51 -25.07 29.19
CA PRO A 12 23.84 -25.59 29.46
C PRO A 12 24.89 -24.50 29.20
N ARG A 13 25.73 -24.22 30.19
CA ARG A 13 26.86 -23.29 30.09
C ARG A 13 28.16 -24.04 30.36
N LEU A 14 29.16 -23.84 29.50
CA LEU A 14 30.51 -24.36 29.71
C LEU A 14 31.27 -23.42 30.65
N GLU A 15 31.68 -23.94 31.81
CA GLU A 15 32.59 -23.28 32.74
C GLU A 15 33.86 -24.14 32.86
N GLY A 16 34.94 -23.73 32.20
CA GLY A 16 36.15 -24.53 32.06
C GLY A 16 35.90 -25.82 31.29
N SER A 17 36.18 -26.99 31.90
CA SER A 17 35.96 -28.32 31.33
C SER A 17 34.63 -28.97 31.73
N ARG A 18 33.75 -28.25 32.44
CA ARG A 18 32.47 -28.80 32.95
C ARG A 18 31.27 -28.10 32.32
N THR A 19 30.28 -28.89 31.92
CA THR A 19 28.98 -28.38 31.46
C THR A 19 28.04 -28.29 32.65
N VAL A 20 27.71 -27.07 33.07
CA VAL A 20 26.82 -26.81 34.20
C VAL A 20 25.47 -26.32 33.68
N ARG A 21 24.37 -26.93 34.13
CA ARG A 21 23.01 -26.48 33.83
C ARG A 21 22.57 -25.48 34.89
N ARG A 22 22.37 -24.22 34.51
CA ARG A 22 21.76 -23.20 35.38
C ARG A 22 20.36 -22.88 34.90
N THR A 23 19.43 -22.83 35.85
CA THR A 23 18.07 -22.34 35.61
C THR A 23 18.11 -20.81 35.63
N THR A 24 17.86 -20.18 34.49
CA THR A 24 17.84 -18.72 34.36
C THR A 24 16.40 -18.25 34.24
N VAL A 25 16.02 -17.33 35.12
CA VAL A 25 14.71 -16.68 35.15
C VAL A 25 14.62 -15.68 34.01
N HIS A 26 13.68 -15.85 33.08
CA HIS A 26 13.38 -14.91 31.99
C HIS A 26 12.06 -14.22 32.28
N TYR A 27 12.07 -12.89 32.30
CA TYR A 27 10.86 -12.08 32.48
C TYR A 27 10.24 -11.77 31.13
N ASN A 28 8.90 -11.72 31.06
CA ASN A 28 8.23 -11.25 29.85
C ASN A 28 8.50 -9.74 29.62
N LEU A 29 8.26 -9.28 28.38
CA LEU A 29 8.57 -7.91 28.00
C LEU A 29 7.80 -6.87 28.83
N ASP A 30 6.54 -7.14 29.15
CA ASP A 30 5.68 -6.22 29.90
C ASP A 30 6.21 -5.93 31.31
N VAL A 31 6.77 -6.94 31.97
CA VAL A 31 7.41 -6.80 33.28
C VAL A 31 8.70 -6.01 33.16
N VAL A 32 9.51 -6.27 32.15
CA VAL A 32 10.75 -5.53 31.89
C VAL A 32 10.44 -4.04 31.64
N ILE A 33 9.44 -3.74 30.82
CA ILE A 33 8.99 -2.35 30.55
C ILE A 33 8.47 -1.71 31.85
N SER A 34 7.57 -2.38 32.56
CA SER A 34 6.94 -1.85 33.77
C SER A 34 7.94 -1.53 34.87
N VAL A 35 8.90 -2.43 35.11
CA VAL A 35 9.97 -2.22 36.10
C VAL A 35 10.94 -1.15 35.59
N GLY A 36 11.37 -1.22 34.33
CA GLY A 36 12.35 -0.31 33.72
C GLY A 36 11.95 1.17 33.75
N TYR A 37 10.65 1.47 33.76
CA TYR A 37 10.16 2.85 33.92
C TYR A 37 9.91 3.28 35.37
N ARG A 38 9.71 2.34 36.30
CA ARG A 38 9.29 2.65 37.69
C ARG A 38 10.42 2.66 38.70
N VAL A 39 11.49 1.89 38.49
CA VAL A 39 12.57 1.77 39.49
C VAL A 39 13.71 2.74 39.25
N SER A 40 14.29 3.26 40.34
CA SER A 40 15.45 4.14 40.28
C SER A 40 16.75 3.33 40.40
N SER A 41 17.20 2.75 39.28
CA SER A 41 18.47 2.03 39.18
C SER A 41 19.29 2.48 37.96
N THR A 42 20.59 2.23 37.96
CA THR A 42 21.47 2.53 36.82
C THR A 42 21.04 1.79 35.55
N ILE A 43 20.55 0.56 35.69
CA ILE A 43 20.02 -0.27 34.59
C ILE A 43 18.72 0.35 34.05
N ALA A 44 17.80 0.77 34.92
CA ALA A 44 16.56 1.42 34.53
C ALA A 44 16.80 2.77 33.85
N THR A 45 17.82 3.53 34.27
CA THR A 45 18.24 4.75 33.60
C THR A 45 18.75 4.48 32.18
N ARG A 46 19.59 3.45 31.98
CA ARG A 46 20.04 3.04 30.64
C ARG A 46 18.89 2.57 29.74
N PHE A 47 17.95 1.80 30.29
CA PHE A 47 16.75 1.39 29.58
C PHE A 47 15.93 2.59 29.12
N ARG A 48 15.66 3.56 30.00
CA ARG A 48 14.91 4.78 29.66
C ARG A 48 15.62 5.63 28.59
N GLN A 49 16.96 5.76 28.68
CA GLN A 49 17.73 6.44 27.63
C GLN A 49 17.57 5.75 26.27
N TRP A 50 17.73 4.43 26.23
CA TRP A 50 17.53 3.65 25.02
C TRP A 50 16.10 3.76 24.47
N ALA A 51 15.08 3.59 25.32
CA ALA A 51 13.68 3.65 24.92
C ALA A 51 13.30 5.04 24.41
N THR A 52 13.77 6.10 25.08
CA THR A 52 13.57 7.48 24.63
C THR A 52 14.21 7.72 23.27
N GLN A 53 15.41 7.20 23.02
CA GLN A 53 16.07 7.32 21.72
C GLN A 53 15.23 6.65 20.60
N ARG A 54 14.68 5.46 20.84
CA ARG A 54 13.81 4.76 19.88
C ARG A 54 12.50 5.52 19.64
N LEU A 55 11.89 6.07 20.68
CA LEU A 55 10.66 6.87 20.57
C LEU A 55 10.91 8.17 19.80
N VAL A 56 11.99 8.90 20.10
CA VAL A 56 12.37 10.11 19.37
C VAL A 56 12.62 9.80 17.90
N GLU A 57 13.35 8.73 17.60
CA GLU A 57 13.59 8.26 16.24
C GLU A 57 12.28 7.98 15.50
N TYR A 58 11.35 7.26 16.14
CA TYR A 58 10.04 6.98 15.56
C TYR A 58 9.21 8.25 15.31
N VAL A 59 9.18 9.18 16.27
CA VAL A 59 8.41 10.45 16.14
C VAL A 59 8.98 11.34 15.03
N VAL A 60 10.31 11.38 14.86
CA VAL A 60 10.96 12.23 13.85
C VAL A 60 10.94 11.61 12.45
N LYS A 61 11.24 10.31 12.34
CA LYS A 61 11.41 9.63 11.05
C LYS A 61 10.16 8.87 10.59
N GLY A 62 9.25 8.54 11.49
CA GLY A 62 8.09 7.68 11.25
C GLY A 62 8.38 6.17 11.38
N PHE A 63 9.62 5.76 11.70
CA PHE A 63 9.99 4.36 11.87
C PHE A 63 11.17 4.19 12.85
N SER A 64 11.32 2.98 13.41
CA SER A 64 12.46 2.55 14.23
C SER A 64 12.82 1.11 13.87
N MET A 65 14.11 0.80 13.73
CA MET A 65 14.58 -0.49 13.20
C MET A 65 15.83 -1.00 13.95
N ASP A 66 15.98 -2.33 14.01
CA ASP A 66 17.18 -3.00 14.51
C ASP A 66 17.87 -3.73 13.33
N ASP A 67 18.77 -3.01 12.65
CA ASP A 67 19.41 -3.47 11.42
C ASP A 67 20.22 -4.77 11.62
N GLU A 68 20.93 -4.88 12.75
CA GLU A 68 21.78 -6.05 13.02
C GLU A 68 20.94 -7.31 13.26
N ARG A 69 19.77 -7.16 13.90
CA ARG A 69 18.81 -8.26 14.06
C ARG A 69 18.15 -8.66 12.73
N LEU A 70 17.87 -7.71 11.85
CA LEU A 70 17.32 -8.00 10.52
C LEU A 70 18.35 -8.65 9.59
N LYS A 71 19.62 -8.28 9.67
CA LYS A 71 20.71 -8.94 8.94
C LYS A 71 21.00 -10.35 9.46
N ASN A 72 20.85 -10.56 10.77
CA ASN A 72 21.21 -11.81 11.45
C ASN A 72 20.02 -12.33 12.28
N PRO A 73 18.95 -12.87 11.64
CA PRO A 73 17.82 -13.42 12.36
C PRO A 73 18.31 -14.55 13.28
N LYS A 74 17.97 -14.47 14.57
CA LYS A 74 18.28 -15.55 15.53
C LYS A 74 17.47 -16.78 15.18
N ALA A 75 18.03 -17.97 15.43
CA ALA A 75 17.35 -19.27 15.21
C ALA A 75 16.01 -19.43 15.97
N PHE A 76 15.75 -18.58 16.97
CA PHE A 76 14.50 -18.54 17.73
C PHE A 76 13.82 -17.18 17.54
N GLY A 77 12.74 -17.16 16.74
CA GLY A 77 11.90 -15.99 16.50
C GLY A 77 11.24 -16.03 15.11
N VAL A 78 10.15 -15.28 14.93
CA VAL A 78 9.57 -15.03 13.61
C VAL A 78 10.49 -14.08 12.85
N ASP A 79 10.80 -14.41 11.60
CA ASP A 79 11.49 -13.50 10.69
C ASP A 79 10.50 -12.46 10.18
N TYR A 80 10.70 -11.20 10.60
CA TYR A 80 9.84 -10.08 10.22
C TYR A 80 10.36 -9.33 8.98
N PHE A 81 11.44 -9.80 8.36
CA PHE A 81 12.02 -9.16 7.19
C PHE A 81 11.05 -9.12 5.99
N ASP A 82 10.33 -10.22 5.76
CA ASP A 82 9.32 -10.29 4.70
C ASP A 82 8.14 -9.35 4.97
N GLU A 83 7.69 -9.27 6.23
CA GLU A 83 6.63 -8.34 6.63
C GLU A 83 7.07 -6.88 6.44
N LEU A 84 8.30 -6.54 6.84
CA LEU A 84 8.87 -5.22 6.64
C LEU A 84 8.93 -4.86 5.16
N THR A 85 9.41 -5.79 4.31
CA THR A 85 9.50 -5.61 2.86
C THR A 85 8.11 -5.39 2.25
N LYS A 86 7.11 -6.14 2.71
CA LYS A 86 5.71 -5.96 2.30
C LYS A 86 5.16 -4.60 2.70
N ARG A 87 5.36 -4.15 3.95
CA ARG A 87 4.94 -2.80 4.39
C ARG A 87 5.60 -1.69 3.60
N ILE A 88 6.91 -1.81 3.29
CA ILE A 88 7.61 -0.85 2.44
C ILE A 88 6.97 -0.80 1.04
N ARG A 89 6.62 -1.96 0.47
CA ARG A 89 5.91 -2.03 -0.81
C ARG A 89 4.53 -1.38 -0.74
N GLU A 90 3.75 -1.66 0.30
CA GLU A 90 2.43 -1.03 0.51
C GLU A 90 2.53 0.49 0.67
N ILE A 91 3.54 0.99 1.39
CA ILE A 91 3.82 2.43 1.50
C ILE A 91 4.15 3.02 0.12
N ARG A 92 4.98 2.32 -0.67
CA ARG A 92 5.33 2.73 -2.04
C ARG A 92 4.11 2.72 -2.98
N ALA A 93 3.19 1.77 -2.80
CA ALA A 93 1.98 1.61 -3.60
C ALA A 93 0.88 2.64 -3.25
N SER A 94 0.77 2.98 -1.96
CA SER A 94 -0.22 3.93 -1.41
C SER A 94 0.20 5.40 -1.59
N GLU A 95 1.50 5.69 -1.67
CA GLU A 95 1.94 7.04 -2.02
C GLU A 95 1.74 7.32 -3.51
N LYS A 96 1.27 8.53 -3.82
CA LYS A 96 1.22 9.19 -5.16
C LYS A 96 2.60 9.28 -5.86
N ARG A 97 3.62 8.61 -5.31
CA ARG A 97 5.03 8.65 -5.71
C ARG A 97 5.36 7.80 -6.91
N PHE A 98 4.54 6.84 -7.35
CA PHE A 98 4.83 6.05 -8.56
C PHE A 98 5.19 6.95 -9.77
N TYR A 99 4.28 7.85 -10.14
CA TYR A 99 4.52 8.78 -11.25
C TYR A 99 5.53 9.87 -10.91
N GLN A 100 5.68 10.22 -9.63
CA GLN A 100 6.73 11.14 -9.22
C GLN A 100 8.11 10.51 -9.42
N LYS A 101 8.33 9.26 -9.02
CA LYS A 101 9.60 8.54 -9.17
C LYS A 101 9.96 8.28 -10.63
N VAL A 102 8.98 7.86 -11.42
CA VAL A 102 9.13 7.73 -12.88
C VAL A 102 9.50 9.10 -13.47
N ARG A 103 8.80 10.18 -13.07
CA ARG A 103 9.14 11.55 -13.47
C ARG A 103 10.51 12.00 -12.97
N ASP A 104 10.95 11.62 -11.78
CA ASP A 104 12.22 12.04 -11.20
C ASP A 104 13.40 11.43 -11.97
N ILE A 105 13.28 10.19 -12.45
CA ILE A 105 14.26 9.58 -13.38
C ILE A 105 14.27 10.32 -14.70
N PHE A 106 13.11 10.58 -15.30
CA PHE A 106 13.07 11.21 -16.61
C PHE A 106 13.41 12.69 -16.57
N ALA A 107 13.28 13.33 -15.40
CA ALA A 107 13.85 14.64 -15.16
C ALA A 107 15.39 14.66 -15.17
N THR A 108 16.05 13.49 -15.09
CA THR A 108 17.51 13.37 -15.31
C THR A 108 17.90 13.29 -16.78
N SER A 109 16.93 13.18 -17.69
CA SER A 109 17.21 13.15 -19.12
C SER A 109 17.76 14.48 -19.62
N ILE A 110 18.71 14.39 -20.54
CA ILE A 110 19.37 15.58 -21.10
C ILE A 110 18.42 16.44 -21.96
N ASP A 111 17.39 15.83 -22.51
CA ASP A 111 16.38 16.41 -23.40
C ASP A 111 15.05 16.68 -22.70
N TYR A 112 15.01 16.62 -21.36
CA TYR A 112 13.78 16.83 -20.60
C TYR A 112 13.39 18.30 -20.48
N ASP A 113 12.20 18.65 -20.98
CA ASP A 113 11.53 19.91 -20.70
C ASP A 113 10.13 19.65 -20.10
N ARG A 114 9.85 20.26 -18.94
CA ARG A 114 8.58 20.11 -18.20
C ARG A 114 7.37 20.67 -18.94
N SER A 115 7.58 21.61 -19.84
CA SER A 115 6.54 22.29 -20.60
C SER A 115 6.26 21.63 -21.96
N ASP A 116 7.06 20.63 -22.33
CA ASP A 116 7.02 20.02 -23.66
C ASP A 116 5.91 18.98 -23.80
N GLU A 117 5.22 19.03 -24.94
CA GLU A 117 4.27 18.02 -25.38
C GLU A 117 4.96 16.65 -25.53
N THR A 118 6.25 16.64 -25.90
CA THR A 118 7.08 15.43 -25.99
C THR A 118 7.14 14.69 -24.65
N ALA A 119 7.39 15.40 -23.55
CA ALA A 119 7.44 14.79 -22.22
C ALA A 119 6.09 14.17 -21.84
N ARG A 120 4.97 14.86 -22.11
CA ARG A 120 3.62 14.34 -21.84
C ARG A 120 3.32 13.06 -22.62
N ARG A 121 3.59 13.06 -23.93
CA ARG A 121 3.41 11.87 -24.79
C ARG A 121 4.27 10.70 -24.33
N PHE A 122 5.51 10.99 -23.94
CA PHE A 122 6.43 10.00 -23.42
C PHE A 122 5.91 9.35 -22.12
N PHE A 123 5.45 10.14 -21.14
CA PHE A 123 4.87 9.59 -19.90
C PHE A 123 3.63 8.73 -20.17
N GLN A 124 2.75 9.17 -21.07
CA GLN A 124 1.57 8.39 -21.48
C GLN A 124 1.98 7.06 -22.13
N THR A 125 3.03 7.08 -22.95
CA THR A 125 3.57 5.88 -23.62
C THR A 125 4.13 4.89 -22.61
N VAL A 126 4.98 5.37 -21.69
CA VAL A 126 5.56 4.54 -20.62
C VAL A 126 4.48 3.96 -19.72
N GLN A 127 3.50 4.77 -19.33
CA GLN A 127 2.37 4.32 -18.52
C GLN A 127 1.58 3.19 -19.21
N ASN A 128 1.25 3.37 -20.49
CA ASN A 128 0.52 2.36 -21.25
C ASN A 128 1.34 1.08 -21.46
N LYS A 129 2.66 1.18 -21.70
CA LYS A 129 3.55 0.02 -21.82
C LYS A 129 3.60 -0.80 -20.52
N LEU A 130 3.82 -0.14 -19.39
CA LEU A 130 3.85 -0.78 -18.08
C LEU A 130 2.51 -1.45 -17.77
N LEU A 131 1.40 -0.74 -17.97
CA LEU A 131 0.06 -1.28 -17.73
C LEU A 131 -0.26 -2.47 -18.63
N PHE A 132 0.09 -2.38 -19.92
CA PHE A 132 -0.13 -3.43 -20.90
C PHE A 132 0.68 -4.69 -20.55
N SER A 133 1.93 -4.55 -20.12
CA SER A 133 2.79 -5.69 -19.75
C SER A 133 2.25 -6.54 -18.58
N VAL A 134 1.32 -5.98 -17.81
CA VAL A 134 0.66 -6.64 -16.68
C VAL A 134 -0.74 -7.13 -17.05
N THR A 135 -1.52 -6.29 -17.75
CA THR A 135 -2.96 -6.51 -17.94
C THR A 135 -3.35 -6.99 -19.34
N GLY A 136 -2.46 -6.85 -20.33
CA GLY A 136 -2.78 -7.01 -21.75
C GLY A 136 -3.60 -5.85 -22.34
N PHE A 137 -3.80 -4.76 -21.59
CA PHE A 137 -4.60 -3.62 -22.02
C PHE A 137 -3.86 -2.29 -21.83
N THR A 138 -4.07 -1.36 -22.76
CA THR A 138 -3.79 0.06 -22.52
C THR A 138 -4.76 0.63 -21.47
N ALA A 139 -4.48 1.82 -20.92
CA ALA A 139 -5.35 2.41 -19.91
C ALA A 139 -6.79 2.63 -20.41
N ALA A 140 -6.93 3.04 -21.68
CA ALA A 140 -8.23 3.23 -22.32
C ALA A 140 -8.97 1.90 -22.51
N GLU A 141 -8.28 0.86 -23.00
CA GLU A 141 -8.88 -0.47 -23.17
C GLU A 141 -9.28 -1.09 -21.83
N LEU A 142 -8.45 -0.91 -20.79
CA LEU A 142 -8.72 -1.41 -19.46
C LEU A 142 -10.00 -0.79 -18.88
N ILE A 143 -10.12 0.53 -18.96
CA ILE A 143 -11.33 1.26 -18.51
C ILE A 143 -12.54 0.80 -19.33
N ASN A 144 -12.43 0.77 -20.66
CA ASN A 144 -13.55 0.39 -21.52
C ASN A 144 -13.99 -1.07 -21.33
N SER A 145 -13.07 -1.95 -20.92
CA SER A 145 -13.33 -3.37 -20.68
C SER A 145 -13.89 -3.65 -19.28
N ARG A 146 -13.43 -2.91 -18.26
CA ARG A 146 -13.73 -3.21 -16.84
C ARG A 146 -14.81 -2.33 -16.22
N ALA A 147 -15.03 -1.11 -16.73
CA ALA A 147 -16.09 -0.22 -16.25
C ALA A 147 -17.47 -0.81 -16.60
N ASP A 148 -18.18 -1.26 -15.57
CA ASP A 148 -19.39 -2.06 -15.74
C ASP A 148 -20.36 -1.77 -14.60
N ARG A 149 -21.51 -1.15 -14.90
CA ARG A 149 -22.49 -0.73 -13.88
C ARG A 149 -23.04 -1.87 -13.03
N ASP A 150 -23.04 -3.09 -13.56
CA ASP A 150 -23.66 -4.25 -12.91
C ASP A 150 -22.72 -4.90 -11.89
N LYS A 151 -21.43 -4.51 -11.89
CA LYS A 151 -20.46 -4.93 -10.89
C LYS A 151 -20.50 -4.03 -9.66
N VAL A 152 -20.16 -4.62 -8.52
CA VAL A 152 -19.92 -3.89 -7.28
C VAL A 152 -18.92 -2.76 -7.55
N ASN A 153 -19.28 -1.53 -7.19
CA ASN A 153 -18.47 -0.32 -7.38
C ASN A 153 -17.97 -0.16 -8.82
N MET A 154 -18.78 -0.56 -9.81
CA MET A 154 -18.46 -0.53 -11.23
C MET A 154 -17.22 -1.35 -11.66
N GLY A 155 -16.77 -2.29 -10.83
CA GLY A 155 -15.54 -3.05 -11.06
C GLY A 155 -14.25 -2.35 -10.59
N LEU A 156 -14.35 -1.16 -9.98
CA LEU A 156 -13.20 -0.52 -9.34
C LEU A 156 -12.75 -1.35 -8.11
N GLN A 157 -11.44 -1.43 -7.95
CA GLN A 157 -10.75 -2.06 -6.82
C GLN A 157 -10.24 -1.03 -5.81
N SER A 158 -10.08 0.23 -6.23
CA SER A 158 -9.68 1.35 -5.35
C SER A 158 -10.27 2.68 -5.83
N TRP A 159 -10.62 3.57 -4.90
CA TRP A 159 -11.10 4.93 -5.15
C TRP A 159 -10.91 5.81 -3.90
N GLU A 160 -10.99 7.13 -4.05
CA GLU A 160 -10.87 8.07 -2.94
C GLU A 160 -12.23 8.43 -2.33
N GLY A 161 -12.42 8.10 -1.05
CA GLY A 161 -13.60 8.47 -0.27
C GLY A 161 -14.61 7.32 -0.11
N PRO A 162 -15.81 7.63 0.41
CA PRO A 162 -16.76 6.59 0.83
C PRO A 162 -17.42 5.85 -0.35
N HIS A 163 -17.54 6.50 -1.51
CA HIS A 163 -18.22 5.98 -2.69
C HIS A 163 -17.45 6.34 -3.96
N VAL A 164 -17.62 5.55 -5.01
CA VAL A 164 -17.07 5.81 -6.34
C VAL A 164 -17.56 7.15 -6.87
N ARG A 165 -16.64 7.96 -7.40
CA ARG A 165 -16.92 9.25 -8.04
C ARG A 165 -16.56 9.23 -9.50
N ARG A 166 -17.10 10.21 -10.24
CA ARG A 166 -16.78 10.45 -11.66
C ARG A 166 -15.28 10.63 -11.95
N GLY A 167 -14.48 11.09 -10.98
CA GLY A 167 -13.02 11.20 -11.16
C GLY A 167 -12.31 9.85 -11.09
N ASP A 168 -12.88 8.87 -10.40
CA ASP A 168 -12.24 7.58 -10.17
C ASP A 168 -12.37 6.65 -11.38
N ILE A 169 -13.49 6.74 -12.11
CA ILE A 169 -13.82 5.87 -13.25
C ILE A 169 -12.90 6.07 -14.46
N THR A 170 -12.21 7.21 -14.54
CA THR A 170 -11.29 7.55 -15.65
C THR A 170 -9.85 7.13 -15.36
N ILE A 171 -9.57 6.57 -14.17
CA ILE A 171 -8.23 6.18 -13.75
C ILE A 171 -8.09 4.67 -13.94
N GLY A 172 -7.34 4.24 -14.96
CA GLY A 172 -7.15 2.80 -15.25
C GLY A 172 -6.59 2.00 -14.06
N LYS A 173 -5.70 2.60 -13.24
CA LYS A 173 -5.15 1.98 -12.02
C LYS A 173 -6.25 1.51 -11.07
N ASN A 174 -7.36 2.23 -10.99
CA ASN A 174 -8.45 1.92 -10.07
C ASN A 174 -9.16 0.62 -10.41
N TYR A 175 -8.98 0.08 -11.62
CA TYR A 175 -9.53 -1.21 -12.05
C TYR A 175 -8.54 -2.39 -11.93
N LEU A 176 -7.33 -2.16 -11.42
CA LEU A 176 -6.32 -3.21 -11.25
C LEU A 176 -6.63 -4.07 -10.03
N THR A 177 -6.55 -5.38 -10.22
CA THR A 177 -6.59 -6.35 -9.11
C THR A 177 -5.35 -6.19 -8.22
N VAL A 178 -5.42 -6.76 -7.01
CA VAL A 178 -4.29 -6.74 -6.06
C VAL A 178 -3.03 -7.38 -6.68
N ASP A 179 -3.19 -8.49 -7.41
CA ASP A 179 -2.07 -9.19 -8.05
C ASP A 179 -1.48 -8.40 -9.23
N GLU A 180 -2.31 -7.76 -10.05
CA GLU A 180 -1.84 -6.90 -11.13
C GLU A 180 -1.13 -5.66 -10.59
N LEU A 181 -1.65 -5.07 -9.51
CA LEU A 181 -1.01 -3.93 -8.87
C LEU A 181 0.37 -4.32 -8.30
N ASP A 182 0.48 -5.48 -7.63
CA ASP A 182 1.77 -5.98 -7.12
C ASP A 182 2.77 -6.28 -8.26
N GLN A 183 2.31 -6.83 -9.38
CA GLN A 183 3.16 -7.04 -10.56
C GLN A 183 3.64 -5.72 -11.17
N LEU A 184 2.74 -4.74 -11.31
CA LEU A 184 3.06 -3.40 -11.82
C LEU A 184 4.08 -2.70 -10.91
N ASP A 185 3.90 -2.77 -9.60
CA ASP A 185 4.81 -2.18 -8.62
C ASP A 185 6.21 -2.80 -8.72
N ARG A 186 6.31 -4.13 -8.85
CA ARG A 186 7.61 -4.81 -9.02
C ARG A 186 8.33 -4.40 -10.29
N LEU A 187 7.63 -4.29 -11.42
CA LEU A 187 8.23 -3.85 -12.68
C LEU A 187 8.78 -2.44 -12.58
N VAL A 188 8.04 -1.54 -11.94
CA VAL A 188 8.51 -0.18 -11.73
C VAL A 188 9.68 -0.15 -10.76
N GLU A 189 9.65 -0.86 -9.65
CA GLU A 189 10.80 -0.94 -8.74
C GLU A 189 12.07 -1.40 -9.46
N GLN A 190 12.00 -2.44 -10.29
CA GLN A 190 13.12 -2.89 -11.10
C GLN A 190 13.63 -1.80 -12.05
N TYR A 191 12.71 -1.10 -12.73
CA TYR A 191 13.06 -0.02 -13.65
C TYR A 191 13.69 1.17 -12.93
N LEU A 192 13.20 1.53 -11.74
CA LEU A 192 13.78 2.60 -10.92
C LEU A 192 15.22 2.26 -10.51
N VAL A 193 15.45 1.05 -10.00
CA VAL A 193 16.79 0.59 -9.59
C VAL A 193 17.76 0.62 -10.77
N PHE A 194 17.31 0.17 -11.95
CA PHE A 194 18.10 0.25 -13.17
C PHE A 194 18.46 1.70 -13.54
N ALA A 195 17.50 2.62 -13.45
CA ALA A 195 17.72 4.00 -13.77
C ALA A 195 18.65 4.71 -12.78
N GLU A 196 18.48 4.46 -11.47
CA GLU A 196 19.35 4.96 -10.41
C GLU A 196 20.81 4.52 -10.62
N ALA A 197 21.03 3.25 -11.01
CA ALA A 197 22.36 2.75 -11.31
C ALA A 197 23.03 3.47 -12.49
N ARG A 198 22.27 3.85 -13.52
CA ARG A 198 22.77 4.66 -14.65
C ARG A 198 23.08 6.09 -14.24
N ALA A 199 22.17 6.71 -13.48
CA ALA A 199 22.34 8.07 -12.96
C ALA A 199 23.57 8.17 -12.05
N ALA A 200 23.78 7.19 -11.16
CA ALA A 200 24.96 7.12 -10.30
C ALA A 200 26.29 7.03 -11.09
N ARG A 201 26.26 6.40 -12.26
CA ARG A 201 27.39 6.32 -13.20
C ARG A 201 27.52 7.53 -14.11
N ARG A 202 26.64 8.54 -13.97
CA ARG A 202 26.59 9.75 -14.80
C ARG A 202 26.49 9.44 -16.30
N LEU A 203 25.77 8.39 -16.65
CA LEU A 203 25.52 8.05 -18.05
C LEU A 203 24.39 8.95 -18.58
N PRO A 204 24.68 9.91 -19.47
CA PRO A 204 23.63 10.73 -20.07
C PRO A 204 22.66 9.81 -20.80
N THR A 205 21.36 10.03 -20.61
CA THR A 205 20.32 9.21 -21.21
C THR A 205 19.18 10.11 -21.70
N THR A 206 18.74 9.96 -22.94
CA THR A 206 17.60 10.72 -23.50
C THR A 206 16.26 10.10 -23.10
N MET A 207 15.15 10.82 -23.25
CA MET A 207 13.81 10.25 -23.06
C MET A 207 13.56 9.05 -23.99
N GLN A 208 14.01 9.13 -25.25
CA GLN A 208 13.87 8.01 -26.19
C GLN A 208 14.66 6.79 -25.74
N GLU A 209 15.91 6.96 -25.30
CA GLU A 209 16.73 5.86 -24.80
C GLU A 209 16.08 5.21 -23.58
N TRP A 210 15.50 5.99 -22.68
CA TRP A 210 14.75 5.47 -21.55
C TRP A 210 13.55 4.60 -21.95
N SER A 211 12.80 5.00 -22.99
CA SER A 211 11.73 4.14 -23.54
C SER A 211 12.31 2.82 -24.05
N THR A 212 13.41 2.86 -24.81
CA THR A 212 14.05 1.64 -25.33
C THR A 212 14.53 0.74 -24.19
N ARG A 213 15.08 1.31 -23.11
CA ARG A 213 15.51 0.54 -21.93
C ARG A 213 14.35 -0.08 -21.18
N LEU A 214 13.20 0.60 -21.14
CA LEU A 214 11.99 0.02 -20.57
C LEU A 214 11.56 -1.21 -21.38
N ASP A 215 11.56 -1.10 -22.71
CA ASP A 215 11.23 -2.23 -23.59
C ASP A 215 12.15 -3.42 -23.33
N THR A 216 13.47 -3.20 -23.23
CA THR A 216 14.43 -4.26 -22.86
C THR A 216 14.14 -4.86 -21.49
N LEU A 217 13.77 -4.06 -20.49
CA LEU A 217 13.45 -4.56 -19.15
C LEU A 217 12.19 -5.44 -19.18
N LEU A 218 11.17 -5.04 -19.93
CA LEU A 218 9.95 -5.82 -20.10
C LEU A 218 10.23 -7.15 -20.82
N GLU A 219 11.05 -7.12 -21.87
CA GLU A 219 11.49 -8.32 -22.59
C GLU A 219 12.26 -9.29 -21.67
N LEU A 220 13.18 -8.77 -20.86
CA LEU A 220 13.92 -9.57 -19.86
C LEU A 220 13.03 -10.18 -18.78
N ASN A 221 11.86 -9.58 -18.52
CA ASN A 221 10.86 -10.10 -17.60
C ASN A 221 9.85 -11.03 -18.31
N GLU A 222 10.12 -11.43 -19.57
CA GLU A 222 9.26 -12.29 -20.40
C GLU A 222 7.84 -11.71 -20.56
N ARG A 223 7.72 -10.37 -20.62
CA ARG A 223 6.44 -9.68 -20.76
C ARG A 223 6.15 -9.26 -22.19
N GLU A 224 4.87 -9.23 -22.52
CA GLU A 224 4.41 -8.63 -23.76
C GLU A 224 4.61 -7.11 -23.74
N ILE A 225 5.12 -6.58 -24.86
CA ILE A 225 5.40 -5.16 -25.03
C ILE A 225 4.36 -4.59 -25.97
N LEU A 226 3.76 -3.47 -25.57
CA LEU A 226 2.81 -2.74 -26.39
C LEU A 226 3.52 -2.19 -27.66
N GLN A 227 3.17 -2.76 -28.82
CA GLN A 227 3.75 -2.39 -30.14
C GLN A 227 2.93 -1.30 -30.88
N ASN A 228 1.69 -1.06 -30.46
CA ASN A 228 0.78 -0.11 -31.11
C ASN A 228 0.15 0.85 -30.08
N LEU A 229 -0.71 1.77 -30.52
CA LEU A 229 -1.36 2.74 -29.63
C LEU A 229 -2.57 2.16 -28.85
N GLY A 230 -2.81 0.84 -28.96
CA GLY A 230 -4.06 0.22 -28.54
C GLY A 230 -5.18 0.38 -29.57
N SER A 231 -6.28 -0.31 -29.32
CA SER A 231 -7.49 -0.35 -30.16
C SER A 231 -8.56 0.65 -29.75
N VAL A 232 -8.52 1.13 -28.49
CA VAL A 232 -9.52 2.04 -27.93
C VAL A 232 -8.88 3.39 -27.58
N SER A 233 -9.50 4.48 -28.03
CA SER A 233 -9.06 5.82 -27.64
C SER A 233 -9.53 6.20 -26.23
N MET A 234 -8.74 7.01 -25.53
CA MET A 234 -9.10 7.47 -24.18
C MET A 234 -10.47 8.18 -24.14
N LYS A 235 -10.77 9.00 -25.16
CA LYS A 235 -12.06 9.70 -25.27
C LYS A 235 -13.25 8.74 -25.35
N VAL A 236 -13.09 7.62 -26.05
CA VAL A 236 -14.12 6.58 -26.14
C VAL A 236 -14.27 5.87 -24.80
N ALA A 237 -13.15 5.48 -24.18
CA ALA A 237 -13.16 4.83 -22.88
C ALA A 237 -13.82 5.69 -21.78
N GLU A 238 -13.49 6.99 -21.71
CA GLU A 238 -14.12 7.93 -20.77
C GLU A 238 -15.62 8.09 -21.00
N ALA A 239 -16.04 8.19 -22.27
CA ALA A 239 -17.46 8.29 -22.61
C ALA A 239 -18.23 7.02 -22.23
N THR A 240 -17.62 5.84 -22.44
CA THR A 240 -18.21 4.56 -22.02
C THR A 240 -18.31 4.48 -20.49
N ALA A 241 -17.21 4.73 -19.77
CA ALA A 241 -17.20 4.67 -18.31
C ALA A 241 -18.18 5.67 -17.69
N LEU A 242 -18.29 6.89 -18.25
CA LEU A 242 -19.24 7.88 -17.77
C LEU A 242 -20.69 7.43 -17.92
N ARG A 243 -21.05 6.82 -19.06
CA ARG A 243 -22.40 6.29 -19.29
C ARG A 243 -22.74 5.18 -18.28
N GLU A 244 -21.79 4.27 -18.03
CA GLU A 244 -21.95 3.23 -17.02
C GLU A 244 -22.08 3.83 -15.62
N TYR A 245 -21.32 4.90 -15.32
CA TYR A 245 -21.37 5.59 -14.04
C TYR A 245 -22.68 6.30 -13.80
N GLU A 246 -23.22 6.99 -14.81
CA GLU A 246 -24.52 7.67 -14.69
C GLU A 246 -25.63 6.67 -14.36
N ALA A 247 -25.62 5.50 -15.01
CA ALA A 247 -26.57 4.43 -14.69
C ALA A 247 -26.36 3.85 -13.28
N PHE A 248 -25.11 3.58 -12.90
CA PHE A 248 -24.75 3.07 -11.57
C PHE A 248 -25.13 4.05 -10.44
N ASP A 249 -24.80 5.33 -10.61
CA ASP A 249 -25.04 6.39 -9.62
C ASP A 249 -26.53 6.67 -9.43
N MET A 250 -27.33 6.56 -10.50
CA MET A 250 -28.79 6.64 -10.41
C MET A 250 -29.35 5.52 -9.54
N THR A 251 -29.02 4.26 -9.85
CA THR A 251 -29.46 3.10 -9.05
C THR A 251 -29.03 3.22 -7.59
N ARG A 252 -27.78 3.67 -7.34
CA ARG A 252 -27.28 3.87 -5.98
C ARG A 252 -28.11 4.90 -5.22
N ARG A 253 -28.40 6.06 -5.82
CA ARG A 253 -29.21 7.12 -5.19
C ARG A 253 -30.64 6.67 -4.93
N GLU A 254 -31.24 5.89 -5.82
CA GLU A 254 -32.57 5.31 -5.61
C GLU A 254 -32.57 4.36 -4.42
N CYS A 255 -31.57 3.48 -4.30
CA CYS A 255 -31.41 2.61 -3.14
C CYS A 255 -31.16 3.39 -1.83
N GLU A 256 -30.32 4.42 -1.87
CA GLU A 256 -30.05 5.29 -0.71
C GLU A 256 -31.31 6.03 -0.25
N ALA A 257 -32.13 6.54 -1.19
CA ALA A 257 -33.40 7.20 -0.87
C ALA A 257 -34.39 6.22 -0.21
N ILE A 258 -34.56 5.03 -0.79
CA ILE A 258 -35.44 3.99 -0.22
C ILE A 258 -34.95 3.56 1.18
N ALA A 259 -33.63 3.45 1.38
CA ALA A 259 -33.06 3.09 2.67
C ALA A 259 -33.32 4.19 3.72
N ALA A 260 -33.14 5.45 3.37
CA ALA A 260 -33.44 6.59 4.25
C ALA A 260 -34.93 6.65 4.62
N ASP A 261 -35.82 6.48 3.64
CA ASP A 261 -37.27 6.43 3.88
C ASP A 261 -37.65 5.29 4.85
N ASN A 262 -37.03 4.11 4.69
CA ASN A 262 -37.26 2.97 5.60
C ASN A 262 -36.71 3.21 7.01
N GLU A 263 -35.58 3.89 7.13
CA GLU A 263 -34.98 4.26 8.42
C GLU A 263 -35.87 5.28 9.16
N ASP A 264 -36.38 6.29 8.44
CA ASP A 264 -37.34 7.26 8.98
C ASP A 264 -38.64 6.57 9.43
N ILE A 265 -39.17 5.63 8.64
CA ILE A 265 -40.36 4.84 9.00
C ILE A 265 -40.10 4.00 10.27
N ALA A 266 -38.93 3.35 10.37
CA ALA A 266 -38.57 2.56 11.53
C ALA A 266 -38.44 3.41 12.80
N ALA A 267 -37.80 4.58 12.70
CA ALA A 267 -37.68 5.53 13.81
C ALA A 267 -39.04 6.06 14.27
N LEU A 268 -39.96 6.35 13.33
CA LEU A 268 -41.34 6.74 13.65
C LEU A 268 -42.10 5.60 14.35
N ALA A 269 -41.94 4.35 13.91
CA ALA A 269 -42.58 3.20 14.53
C ALA A 269 -42.09 2.97 15.97
N GLU A 270 -40.78 3.12 16.22
CA GLU A 270 -40.20 3.03 17.56
C GLU A 270 -40.70 4.16 18.48
N TYR A 271 -40.78 5.38 17.96
CA TYR A 271 -41.34 6.52 18.69
C TYR A 271 -42.81 6.30 19.06
N VAL A 272 -43.64 5.83 18.12
CA VAL A 272 -45.05 5.51 18.40
C VAL A 272 -45.19 4.36 19.41
N GLY A 273 -44.33 3.34 19.34
CA GLY A 273 -44.27 2.26 20.33
C GLY A 273 -43.97 2.80 21.75
N SER A 274 -42.98 3.68 21.88
CA SER A 274 -42.63 4.30 23.17
C SER A 274 -43.75 5.17 23.77
N LEU A 275 -44.58 5.79 22.92
CA LEU A 275 -45.77 6.55 23.34
C LEU A 275 -46.94 5.64 23.74
N ALA A 276 -47.02 4.44 23.19
CA ALA A 276 -48.03 3.45 23.59
C ALA A 276 -47.69 2.82 24.96
N ASP A 277 -46.42 2.51 25.19
CA ASP A 277 -45.93 1.94 26.46
C ASP A 277 -46.01 2.95 27.63
N SER A 278 -45.93 4.26 27.36
CA SER A 278 -46.09 5.31 28.38
C SER A 278 -47.55 5.67 28.70
N ASN A 279 -48.51 5.21 27.91
CA ASN A 279 -49.96 5.38 28.16
C ASN A 279 -50.63 4.13 28.74
N THR A 280 -49.88 3.08 29.06
CA THR A 280 -50.36 1.83 29.67
C THR A 280 -49.97 1.68 31.15
N ASP A 281 -49.92 2.78 31.91
CA ASP A 281 -49.98 2.70 33.38
C ASP A 281 -51.46 2.63 33.82
N PRO A 282 -51.90 1.55 34.50
CA PRO A 282 -53.27 1.40 34.94
C PRO A 282 -53.51 2.15 36.26
N ASP A 283 -54.49 3.05 36.28
CA ASP A 283 -55.18 3.51 37.50
C ASP A 283 -56.00 2.36 38.13
#